data_AF-A0A7S7LTG8-F1
#
_entry.id   AF-A0A7S7LTG8-F1
#
_cell.length_a   1.000
_cell.length_b   1.000
_cell.length_c   1.000
_cell.angle_alpha   90.00
_cell.angle_beta   90.00
_cell.angle_gamma   90.00
#
_symmetry.space_group_name_H-M   'P 1'
#
loop_
_entity.id
_entity.type
_entity.pdbx_description
1 polymer ?
#
loop_
_entity_poly.entity_id
_entity_poly.type
_entity_poly.pdbx_seq_one_letter_code
_entity_poly.pdbx_strand_id
1 'polypeptide(L)'
;MSTKKEYREIINLEPIVLYKKDLLELENIIVQDKEADKLTIDIKHDNTTYSANTIDELFLEEDLPLTCNRFSLSMHKWADKNIISGVYISLNFNHADFQLNSSDSTWYYGKKHQIKDFFQKRKPWYSFLIRIYTWFGGFSMLFLFYAAYLFSEDKYISMILPILMFIILTIAFPLMQKQLIFPYIKINTYDKKKTTIGLNEVSLVIASIAGLLTIIQIASNIFK
;
A
#
# COMPACT_ATOMS: atom_id res chain seq x y z
N MET A 1 41.51 12.88 -15.77
CA MET A 1 40.75 12.19 -14.71
C MET A 1 39.50 11.61 -15.36
N SER A 2 39.38 10.28 -15.41
CA SER A 2 38.16 9.62 -15.91
C SER A 2 37.04 9.88 -14.90
N THR A 3 35.96 10.53 -15.32
CA THR A 3 34.74 10.68 -14.52
C THR A 3 34.17 9.29 -14.29
N LYS A 4 34.41 8.73 -13.10
CA LYS A 4 33.86 7.44 -12.69
C LYS A 4 32.33 7.55 -12.77
N LYS A 5 31.71 6.71 -13.59
CA LYS A 5 30.26 6.74 -13.82
C LYS A 5 29.54 6.36 -12.53
N GLU A 6 28.70 7.25 -12.01
CA GLU A 6 27.84 7.00 -10.86
C GLU A 6 26.43 6.65 -11.34
N TYR A 7 25.88 5.57 -10.81
CA TYR A 7 24.49 5.17 -11.04
C TYR A 7 23.63 5.74 -9.92
N ARG A 8 22.58 6.49 -10.27
CA ARG A 8 21.63 7.05 -9.31
C ARG A 8 20.23 7.06 -9.90
N GLU A 9 19.26 6.62 -9.12
CA GLU A 9 17.85 6.60 -9.52
C GLU A 9 16.96 6.69 -8.29
N ILE A 10 15.82 7.36 -8.46
CA ILE A 10 14.71 7.36 -7.50
C ILE A 10 13.59 6.54 -8.14
N ILE A 11 13.13 5.52 -7.43
CA ILE A 11 12.15 4.55 -7.92
C ILE A 11 10.92 4.64 -7.04
N ASN A 12 9.82 5.09 -7.64
CA ASN A 12 8.52 5.13 -6.97
C ASN A 12 8.00 3.71 -6.74
N LEU A 13 7.45 3.48 -5.55
CA LEU A 13 6.85 2.23 -5.13
C LEU A 13 5.33 2.34 -5.18
N GLU A 14 4.68 1.21 -5.44
CA GLU A 14 3.23 1.06 -5.34
C GLU A 14 2.78 1.08 -3.86
N PRO A 15 1.47 1.12 -3.57
CA PRO A 15 0.95 0.92 -2.22
C PRO A 15 1.54 -0.34 -1.57
N ILE A 16 1.90 -0.26 -0.29
CA ILE A 16 2.58 -1.34 0.44
C ILE A 16 2.00 -1.49 1.85
N VAL A 17 1.87 -2.75 2.28
CA VAL A 17 1.60 -3.10 3.68
C VAL A 17 2.73 -3.97 4.20
N LEU A 18 3.44 -3.49 5.22
CA LEU A 18 4.54 -4.23 5.86
C LEU A 18 4.14 -4.66 7.27
N TYR A 19 4.67 -5.82 7.68
CA TYR A 19 4.63 -6.32 9.05
C TYR A 19 6.03 -6.45 9.61
N LYS A 20 6.14 -6.71 10.92
CA LYS A 20 7.40 -6.91 11.65
C LYS A 20 8.43 -7.75 10.86
N LYS A 21 8.02 -8.93 10.40
CA LYS A 21 8.88 -9.85 9.64
C LYS A 21 9.33 -9.30 8.29
N ASP A 22 8.46 -8.55 7.62
CA ASP A 22 8.81 -7.93 6.34
C ASP A 22 9.87 -6.84 6.55
N LEU A 23 9.81 -6.09 7.65
CA LEU A 23 10.81 -5.08 8.01
C LEU A 23 12.17 -5.71 8.32
N LEU A 24 12.19 -6.82 9.07
CA LEU A 24 13.42 -7.59 9.31
C LEU A 24 13.99 -8.17 8.01
N GLU A 25 13.14 -8.67 7.11
CA GLU A 25 13.59 -9.14 5.79
C GLU A 25 14.16 -7.98 4.94
N LEU A 26 13.54 -6.80 4.99
CA LEU A 26 14.01 -5.61 4.29
C LEU A 26 15.38 -5.17 4.80
N GLU A 27 15.59 -5.11 6.11
CA GLU A 27 16.90 -4.84 6.71
C GLU A 27 17.93 -5.86 6.21
N ASN A 28 17.61 -7.15 6.26
CA ASN A 28 18.50 -8.20 5.78
C ASN A 28 18.87 -8.04 4.31
N ILE A 29 17.92 -7.69 3.43
CA ILE A 29 18.19 -7.42 2.01
C ILE A 29 19.15 -6.24 1.84
N ILE A 30 19.01 -5.20 2.66
CA ILE A 30 19.80 -3.98 2.52
C ILE A 30 21.21 -4.18 3.07
N VAL A 31 21.33 -4.80 4.24
CA VAL A 31 22.59 -5.03 4.96
C VAL A 31 23.34 -6.28 4.47
N GLN A 32 22.71 -7.13 3.64
CA GLN A 32 23.32 -8.33 3.09
C GLN A 32 24.75 -8.03 2.60
N ASP A 33 25.70 -8.88 3.04
CA ASP A 33 27.15 -8.82 2.79
C ASP A 33 27.98 -7.94 3.77
N LYS A 34 27.39 -7.47 4.88
CA LYS A 34 28.07 -6.68 5.94
C LYS A 34 28.82 -5.43 5.42
N GLU A 35 28.41 -4.91 4.27
CA GLU A 35 29.05 -3.77 3.63
C GLU A 35 28.55 -2.40 4.13
N ALA A 36 27.67 -2.40 5.13
CA ALA A 36 27.08 -1.18 5.67
C ALA A 36 27.95 -0.61 6.79
N ASP A 37 28.49 0.59 6.59
CA ASP A 37 29.19 1.32 7.66
C ASP A 37 28.20 2.00 8.59
N LYS A 38 27.03 2.39 8.07
CA LYS A 38 25.96 3.03 8.83
C LYS A 38 24.59 2.63 8.30
N LEU A 39 23.75 2.09 9.18
CA LEU A 39 22.32 1.91 8.98
C LEU A 39 21.59 2.86 9.92
N THR A 40 20.57 3.54 9.44
CA THR A 40 19.68 4.36 10.26
C THR A 40 18.26 4.08 9.85
N ILE A 41 17.45 3.69 10.82
CA ILE A 41 16.04 3.38 10.66
C ILE A 41 15.26 4.35 11.53
N ASP A 42 14.28 5.02 10.93
CA ASP A 42 13.39 5.91 11.65
C ASP A 42 11.93 5.52 11.43
N ILE A 43 11.16 5.47 12.51
CA ILE A 43 9.70 5.43 12.49
C ILE A 43 9.19 6.75 13.04
N LYS A 44 8.26 7.38 12.31
CA LYS A 44 7.60 8.61 12.78
C LYS A 44 6.13 8.36 13.03
N HIS A 45 5.68 8.73 14.22
CA HIS A 45 4.28 8.70 14.60
C HIS A 45 3.94 10.00 15.32
N ASP A 46 2.95 10.72 14.79
CA ASP A 46 2.61 12.08 15.22
C ASP A 46 3.83 13.01 15.27
N ASN A 47 4.21 13.45 16.47
CA ASN A 47 5.34 14.33 16.74
C ASN A 47 6.58 13.60 17.29
N THR A 48 6.52 12.27 17.42
CA THR A 48 7.61 11.45 17.95
C THR A 48 8.34 10.73 16.82
N THR A 49 9.67 10.70 16.90
CA THR A 49 10.54 9.94 15.98
C THR A 49 11.32 8.93 16.79
N TYR A 50 11.19 7.65 16.43
CA TYR A 50 11.93 6.54 17.00
C TYR A 50 13.03 6.19 16.01
N SER A 51 14.28 6.22 16.46
CA SER A 51 15.45 6.01 15.60
C SER A 51 16.31 4.89 16.18
N ALA A 52 16.73 3.96 15.32
CA ALA A 52 17.58 2.84 15.70
C ALA A 52 18.57 2.49 14.59
N ASN A 53 19.59 1.71 14.93
CA ASN A 53 20.56 1.20 13.96
C ASN A 53 20.21 -0.21 13.45
N THR A 54 19.24 -0.88 14.07
CA THR A 54 18.68 -2.16 13.61
C THR A 54 17.17 -2.21 13.82
N ILE A 55 16.46 -3.06 13.06
CA ILE A 55 15.01 -3.22 13.24
C ILE A 55 14.68 -3.89 14.57
N ASP A 56 15.52 -4.82 15.03
CA ASP A 56 15.34 -5.46 16.33
C ASP A 56 15.46 -4.46 17.48
N GLU A 57 16.46 -3.56 17.45
CA GLU A 57 16.62 -2.47 18.43
C GLU A 57 15.38 -1.56 18.44
N LEU A 58 14.88 -1.18 17.27
CA LEU A 58 13.67 -0.35 17.15
C LEU A 58 12.44 -0.98 17.82
N PHE A 59 12.33 -2.31 17.79
CA PHE A 59 11.21 -3.04 18.38
C PHE A 59 11.37 -3.32 19.88
N LEU A 60 12.48 -2.92 20.50
CA LEU A 60 12.65 -2.94 21.95
C LEU A 60 12.04 -1.69 22.63
N GLU A 61 11.75 -0.64 21.87
CA GLU A 61 11.10 0.57 22.36
C GLU A 61 9.68 0.26 22.88
N GLU A 62 9.45 0.44 24.19
CA GLU A 62 8.18 0.09 24.84
C GLU A 62 7.00 0.89 24.29
N ASP A 63 7.24 2.16 23.94
CA ASP A 63 6.23 3.10 23.44
C ASP A 63 6.05 3.06 21.92
N LEU A 64 6.59 2.03 21.23
CA LEU A 64 6.47 1.96 19.78
C LEU A 64 5.01 1.70 19.36
N PRO A 65 4.40 2.60 18.55
CA PRO A 65 3.03 2.43 18.09
C PRO A 65 2.83 1.14 17.28
N LEU A 66 1.66 0.51 17.44
CA LEU A 66 1.30 -0.72 16.73
C LEU A 66 1.22 -0.55 15.21
N THR A 67 0.91 0.67 14.76
CA THR A 67 0.80 1.00 13.34
C THR A 67 1.37 2.37 13.03
N CYS A 68 2.13 2.46 11.95
CA CYS A 68 2.73 3.68 11.45
C CYS A 68 2.46 3.86 9.95
N ASN A 69 2.49 5.11 9.51
CA ASN A 69 2.40 5.50 8.10
C ASN A 69 3.66 6.20 7.61
N ARG A 70 4.69 6.32 8.47
CA ARG A 70 5.99 6.91 8.13
C ARG A 70 7.14 6.04 8.63
N PHE A 71 8.02 5.70 7.72
CA PHE A 71 9.23 4.92 7.97
C PHE A 71 10.29 5.34 6.96
N SER A 72 11.51 5.55 7.44
CA SER A 72 12.66 5.69 6.59
C SER A 72 13.73 4.70 7.00
N LEU A 73 14.44 4.18 6.00
CA LEU A 73 15.60 3.34 6.20
C LEU A 73 16.69 3.85 5.27
N SER A 74 17.83 4.17 5.84
CA SER A 74 19.00 4.66 5.11
C SER A 74 20.22 3.81 5.43
N MET A 75 20.94 3.39 4.39
CA MET A 75 22.18 2.68 4.50
C MET A 75 23.23 3.34 3.61
N HIS A 76 24.42 3.57 4.16
CA HIS A 76 25.53 4.17 3.44
C HIS A 76 26.81 3.36 3.61
N LYS A 77 27.51 3.15 2.49
CA LYS A 77 28.87 2.63 2.42
C LYS A 77 29.82 3.74 2.04
N TRP A 78 30.86 3.94 2.84
CA TRP A 78 31.83 5.00 2.73
C TRP A 78 33.20 4.44 2.30
N ALA A 79 33.93 5.18 1.46
CA ALA A 79 35.39 5.07 1.40
C ALA A 79 35.98 6.47 1.32
N ASP A 80 37.05 6.69 2.09
CA ASP A 80 37.83 7.92 2.06
C ASP A 80 36.96 9.19 2.13
N LYS A 81 35.91 9.15 2.97
CA LYS A 81 34.91 10.21 3.21
C LYS A 81 33.87 10.44 2.10
N ASN A 82 33.84 9.62 1.05
CA ASN A 82 32.80 9.67 0.03
C ASN A 82 31.87 8.46 0.16
N ILE A 83 30.57 8.69 -0.04
CA ILE A 83 29.58 7.62 -0.14
C ILE A 83 29.78 6.92 -1.49
N ILE A 84 30.20 5.66 -1.47
CA ILE A 84 30.40 4.88 -2.71
C ILE A 84 29.10 4.22 -3.15
N SER A 85 28.29 3.81 -2.17
CA SER A 85 27.00 3.15 -2.37
C SER A 85 26.05 3.54 -1.26
N GLY A 86 24.76 3.64 -1.58
CA GLY A 86 23.74 3.95 -0.61
C GLY A 86 22.35 3.51 -1.05
N VAL A 87 21.55 3.17 -0.05
CA VAL A 87 20.12 2.88 -0.19
C VAL A 87 19.39 3.85 0.72
N TYR A 88 18.39 4.53 0.19
CA TYR A 88 17.46 5.31 0.99
C TYR A 88 16.05 4.88 0.63
N ILE A 89 15.28 4.45 1.62
CA ILE A 89 13.87 4.07 1.48
C ILE A 89 13.06 5.06 2.27
N SER A 90 12.07 5.65 1.61
CA SER A 90 11.12 6.57 2.22
C SER A 90 9.72 6.02 2.02
N LEU A 91 9.07 5.63 3.12
CA LEU A 91 7.67 5.21 3.13
C LEU A 91 6.90 6.25 3.92
N ASN A 92 6.05 7.00 3.25
CA ASN A 92 5.23 8.05 3.84
C ASN A 92 3.75 7.77 3.57
N PHE A 93 2.89 8.46 4.32
CA PHE A 93 1.46 8.17 4.32
C PHE A 93 0.85 8.14 2.91
N ASN A 94 1.31 8.97 1.97
CA ASN A 94 0.79 9.10 0.60
C ASN A 94 1.80 8.82 -0.51
N HIS A 95 3.04 8.49 -0.19
CA HIS A 95 4.07 8.22 -1.18
C HIS A 95 5.06 7.21 -0.64
N ALA A 96 5.63 6.42 -1.54
CA ALA A 96 6.72 5.53 -1.22
C ALA A 96 7.70 5.49 -2.38
N ASP A 97 8.97 5.54 -2.04
CA ASP A 97 10.05 5.49 -3.00
C ASP A 97 11.30 4.90 -2.35
N PHE A 98 12.20 4.43 -3.19
CA PHE A 98 13.57 4.19 -2.77
C PHE A 98 14.53 4.83 -3.76
N GLN A 99 15.59 5.40 -3.22
CA GLN A 99 16.73 5.91 -3.94
C GLN A 99 17.90 4.95 -3.78
N LEU A 100 18.53 4.64 -4.90
CA LEU A 100 19.76 3.84 -4.94
C LEU A 100 20.86 4.68 -5.58
N ASN A 101 22.05 4.67 -4.99
CA ASN A 101 23.24 5.20 -5.65
C ASN A 101 24.42 4.24 -5.49
N SER A 102 25.24 4.11 -6.54
CA SER A 102 26.49 3.37 -6.46
C SER A 102 27.45 3.70 -7.60
N SER A 103 28.76 3.59 -7.35
CA SER A 103 29.77 3.53 -8.41
C SER A 103 29.97 2.14 -9.02
N ASP A 104 29.41 1.08 -8.43
CA ASP A 104 29.46 -0.30 -8.92
C ASP A 104 28.12 -0.69 -9.57
N SER A 105 28.16 -0.98 -10.88
CA SER A 105 26.97 -1.39 -11.64
C SER A 105 26.39 -2.73 -11.18
N THR A 106 27.23 -3.69 -10.81
CA THR A 106 26.79 -5.04 -10.44
C THR A 106 26.02 -4.97 -9.13
N TRP A 107 26.59 -4.29 -8.15
CA TRP A 107 25.92 -4.03 -6.87
C TRP A 107 24.62 -3.25 -7.08
N TYR A 108 24.66 -2.19 -7.91
CA TYR A 108 23.50 -1.35 -8.20
C TYR A 108 22.32 -2.16 -8.78
N TYR A 109 22.54 -2.90 -9.86
CA TYR A 109 21.45 -3.65 -10.50
C TYR A 109 20.99 -4.82 -9.63
N GLY A 110 21.89 -5.47 -8.89
CA GLY A 110 21.56 -6.53 -7.94
C GLY A 110 20.64 -6.02 -6.82
N LYS A 111 21.04 -4.96 -6.11
CA LYS A 111 20.23 -4.37 -5.03
C LYS A 111 18.91 -3.80 -5.55
N LYS A 112 18.92 -3.13 -6.71
CA LYS A 112 17.69 -2.64 -7.36
C LYS A 112 16.68 -3.77 -7.55
N HIS A 113 17.11 -4.92 -8.07
CA HIS A 113 16.22 -6.05 -8.30
C HIS A 113 15.70 -6.65 -6.99
N GLN A 114 16.58 -6.88 -6.00
CA GLN A 114 16.19 -7.42 -4.69
C GLN A 114 15.14 -6.55 -3.99
N ILE A 115 15.35 -5.22 -3.94
CA ILE A 115 14.43 -4.27 -3.30
C ILE A 115 13.10 -4.21 -4.07
N LYS A 116 13.16 -4.14 -5.41
CA LYS A 116 11.95 -4.08 -6.23
C LYS A 116 11.09 -5.34 -6.07
N ASP A 117 11.70 -6.52 -6.15
CA ASP A 117 11.03 -7.80 -5.98
C ASP A 117 10.46 -7.95 -4.57
N PHE A 118 11.17 -7.42 -3.57
CA PHE A 118 10.67 -7.38 -2.20
C PHE A 118 9.34 -6.62 -2.14
N PHE A 119 9.29 -5.39 -2.63
CA PHE A 119 8.08 -4.57 -2.54
C PHE A 119 6.94 -5.08 -3.44
N GLN A 120 7.25 -5.62 -4.62
CA GLN A 120 6.22 -6.21 -5.50
C GLN A 120 5.45 -7.35 -4.83
N LYS A 121 6.12 -8.19 -4.04
CA LYS A 121 5.48 -9.30 -3.31
C LYS A 121 4.59 -8.83 -2.14
N ARG A 122 4.75 -7.60 -1.66
CA ARG A 122 4.03 -7.02 -0.50
C ARG A 122 2.99 -5.98 -0.91
N LYS A 123 2.68 -5.92 -2.21
CA LYS A 123 1.57 -5.15 -2.75
C LYS A 123 0.25 -5.65 -2.14
N PRO A 124 -0.58 -4.77 -1.55
CA PRO A 124 -1.89 -5.16 -1.05
C PRO A 124 -2.82 -5.47 -2.22
N TRP A 125 -3.79 -6.36 -1.98
CA TRP A 125 -4.80 -6.76 -2.98
C TRP A 125 -5.57 -5.56 -3.54
N TYR A 126 -5.77 -4.49 -2.73
CA TYR A 126 -6.48 -3.28 -3.12
C TYR A 126 -5.62 -2.27 -3.90
N SER A 127 -4.36 -2.58 -4.19
CA SER A 127 -3.49 -1.64 -4.90
C SER A 127 -4.02 -1.31 -6.31
N PHE A 128 -4.74 -2.24 -6.96
CA PHE A 128 -5.44 -1.93 -8.20
C PHE A 128 -6.57 -0.89 -8.00
N LEU A 129 -7.27 -0.91 -6.86
CA LEU A 129 -8.34 0.05 -6.53
C LEU A 129 -7.79 1.47 -6.41
N ILE A 130 -6.60 1.60 -5.83
CA ILE A 130 -5.88 2.89 -5.74
C ILE A 130 -5.49 3.41 -7.13
N ARG A 131 -5.32 2.54 -8.13
CA ARG A 131 -5.07 3.02 -9.50
C ARG A 131 -6.33 3.53 -10.20
N ILE A 132 -7.49 2.97 -9.86
CA ILE A 132 -8.76 3.30 -10.51
C ILE A 132 -9.59 4.34 -9.75
N TYR A 133 -9.22 4.77 -8.53
CA TYR A 133 -10.03 5.72 -7.76
C TYR A 133 -10.25 7.06 -8.49
N THR A 134 -9.32 7.49 -9.35
CA THR A 134 -9.50 8.70 -10.17
C THR A 134 -10.76 8.62 -11.05
N TRP A 135 -11.21 7.40 -11.38
CA TRP A 135 -12.39 7.14 -12.19
C TRP A 135 -13.67 6.95 -11.35
N PHE A 136 -13.59 6.92 -10.02
CA PHE A 136 -14.76 6.68 -9.15
C PHE A 136 -15.84 7.74 -9.31
N GLY A 137 -15.48 9.00 -9.54
CA GLY A 137 -16.46 10.06 -9.85
C GLY A 137 -17.21 9.80 -11.16
N GLY A 138 -16.54 9.20 -12.16
CA GLY A 138 -17.20 8.75 -13.38
C GLY A 138 -18.15 7.59 -13.13
N PHE A 139 -17.71 6.59 -12.35
CA PHE A 139 -18.55 5.44 -12.00
C PHE A 139 -19.77 5.85 -11.19
N SER A 140 -19.65 6.76 -10.22
CA SER A 140 -20.82 7.24 -9.46
C SER A 140 -21.83 7.93 -10.37
N MET A 141 -21.38 8.81 -11.27
CA MET A 141 -22.27 9.47 -12.24
C MET A 141 -22.97 8.49 -13.17
N LEU A 142 -22.29 7.41 -13.61
CA LEU A 142 -22.92 6.36 -14.42
C LEU A 142 -24.09 5.69 -13.70
N PHE A 143 -23.96 5.38 -12.40
CA PHE A 143 -25.07 4.81 -11.63
C PHE A 143 -26.24 5.79 -11.49
N LEU A 144 -25.95 7.09 -11.34
CA LEU A 144 -26.98 8.12 -11.28
C LEU A 144 -27.74 8.26 -12.61
N PHE A 145 -27.04 8.28 -13.73
CA PHE A 145 -27.67 8.30 -15.06
C PHE A 145 -28.48 7.03 -15.34
N TYR A 146 -27.99 5.87 -14.90
CA TYR A 146 -28.72 4.62 -15.04
C TYR A 146 -29.99 4.61 -14.18
N ALA A 147 -29.95 5.17 -12.96
CA ALA A 147 -31.14 5.36 -12.15
C ALA A 147 -32.15 6.32 -12.81
N ALA A 148 -31.67 7.41 -13.42
CA ALA A 148 -32.53 8.35 -14.15
C ALA A 148 -33.18 7.70 -15.39
N TYR A 149 -32.46 6.84 -16.10
CA TYR A 149 -33.01 6.05 -17.20
C TYR A 149 -34.11 5.09 -16.72
N LEU A 150 -33.88 4.37 -15.61
CA LEU A 150 -34.90 3.49 -15.04
C LEU A 150 -36.14 4.26 -14.53
N PHE A 151 -35.95 5.48 -14.05
CA PHE A 151 -37.04 6.38 -13.69
C PHE A 151 -37.89 6.76 -14.90
N SER A 152 -37.27 7.10 -16.04
CA SER A 152 -38.02 7.41 -17.27
C SER A 152 -38.80 6.23 -17.85
N GLU A 153 -38.47 5.01 -17.40
CA GLU A 153 -39.11 3.76 -17.81
C GLU A 153 -40.14 3.26 -16.78
N ASP A 154 -40.47 4.07 -15.76
CA ASP A 154 -41.36 3.73 -14.64
C ASP A 154 -40.90 2.49 -13.82
N LYS A 155 -39.61 2.12 -13.88
CA LYS A 155 -39.03 0.94 -13.19
C LYS A 155 -38.48 1.28 -11.81
N TYR A 156 -39.34 1.78 -10.93
CA TYR A 156 -38.95 2.34 -9.62
C TYR A 156 -38.19 1.36 -8.71
N ILE A 157 -38.58 0.08 -8.67
CA ILE A 157 -37.87 -0.91 -7.82
C ILE A 157 -36.47 -1.19 -8.35
N SER A 158 -36.30 -1.26 -9.68
CA SER A 158 -34.99 -1.49 -10.29
C SER A 158 -34.01 -0.35 -10.01
N MET A 159 -34.50 0.86 -9.70
CA MET A 159 -33.66 2.02 -9.36
C MET A 159 -32.95 1.89 -8.01
N ILE A 160 -33.45 1.05 -7.10
CA ILE A 160 -32.91 0.94 -5.73
C ILE A 160 -31.42 0.58 -5.77
N LEU A 161 -31.04 -0.39 -6.60
CA LEU A 161 -29.66 -0.85 -6.70
C LEU A 161 -28.68 0.23 -7.20
N PRO A 162 -28.91 0.91 -8.35
CA PRO A 162 -28.00 1.97 -8.80
C PRO A 162 -27.97 3.17 -7.84
N ILE A 163 -29.08 3.54 -7.19
CA ILE A 163 -29.07 4.59 -6.17
C ILE A 163 -28.20 4.18 -4.98
N LEU A 164 -28.34 2.95 -4.50
CA LEU A 164 -27.53 2.43 -3.40
C LEU A 164 -26.04 2.38 -3.77
N MET A 165 -25.70 1.96 -4.99
CA MET A 165 -24.32 1.99 -5.49
C MET A 165 -23.77 3.42 -5.60
N PHE A 166 -24.57 4.38 -6.07
CA PHE A 166 -24.21 5.78 -6.09
C PHE A 166 -23.90 6.31 -4.69
N ILE A 167 -24.75 6.02 -3.69
CA ILE A 167 -24.54 6.43 -2.30
C ILE A 167 -23.26 5.80 -1.74
N ILE A 168 -23.08 4.48 -1.91
CA ILE A 168 -21.87 3.77 -1.44
C ILE A 168 -20.61 4.40 -2.04
N LEU A 169 -20.58 4.62 -3.36
CA LEU A 169 -19.41 5.21 -4.01
C LEU A 169 -19.17 6.64 -3.57
N THR A 170 -20.23 7.43 -3.37
CA THR A 170 -20.14 8.82 -2.89
C THR A 170 -19.58 8.90 -1.47
N ILE A 171 -19.91 7.95 -0.60
CA ILE A 171 -19.35 7.86 0.76
C ILE A 171 -17.93 7.26 0.75
N ALA A 172 -17.70 6.23 -0.06
CA ALA A 172 -16.41 5.55 -0.15
C ALA A 172 -15.32 6.47 -0.72
N PHE A 173 -15.66 7.32 -1.70
CA PHE A 173 -14.71 8.21 -2.36
C PHE A 173 -13.93 9.13 -1.41
N PRO A 174 -14.56 9.96 -0.54
CA PRO A 174 -13.82 10.79 0.41
C PRO A 174 -13.05 9.95 1.44
N LEU A 175 -13.56 8.77 1.83
CA LEU A 175 -12.84 7.87 2.74
C LEU A 175 -11.59 7.27 2.10
N MET A 176 -11.64 6.97 0.80
CA MET A 176 -10.49 6.55 0.00
C MET A 176 -9.49 7.68 -0.22
N GLN A 177 -9.95 8.91 -0.51
CA GLN A 177 -9.08 10.08 -0.63
C GLN A 177 -8.34 10.38 0.67
N LYS A 178 -9.02 10.22 1.81
CA LYS A 178 -8.41 10.31 3.15
C LYS A 178 -7.60 9.07 3.54
N GLN A 179 -7.55 8.06 2.67
CA GLN A 179 -6.80 6.81 2.85
C GLN A 179 -7.19 6.01 4.10
N LEU A 180 -8.44 6.15 4.56
CA LEU A 180 -8.95 5.48 5.75
C LEU A 180 -9.27 4.00 5.49
N ILE A 181 -9.76 3.68 4.28
CA ILE A 181 -10.14 2.31 3.90
C ILE A 181 -8.98 1.59 3.19
N PHE A 182 -8.24 2.32 2.35
CA PHE A 182 -7.12 1.80 1.56
C PHE A 182 -5.88 2.67 1.77
N PRO A 183 -5.13 2.46 2.87
CA PRO A 183 -3.92 3.21 3.13
C PRO A 183 -2.87 2.93 2.06
N TYR A 184 -2.20 3.99 1.58
CA TYR A 184 -1.11 3.85 0.61
C TYR A 184 0.09 3.15 1.26
N ILE A 185 0.45 3.56 2.47
CA ILE A 185 1.44 2.90 3.32
C ILE A 185 0.82 2.51 4.65
N LYS A 186 1.03 1.26 5.05
CA LYS A 186 0.72 0.78 6.39
C LYS A 186 1.83 -0.11 6.91
N ILE A 187 2.41 0.29 8.02
CA ILE A 187 3.52 -0.41 8.67
C ILE A 187 3.01 -0.91 10.01
N ASN A 188 3.05 -2.22 10.19
CA ASN A 188 2.59 -2.89 11.40
C ASN A 188 3.80 -3.39 12.17
N THR A 189 3.95 -2.96 13.41
CA THR A 189 5.09 -3.34 14.27
C THR A 189 4.87 -4.71 14.93
N TYR A 190 3.71 -5.32 14.72
CA TYR A 190 3.35 -6.66 15.16
C TYR A 190 3.47 -7.69 14.02
N ASP A 191 3.50 -8.97 14.40
CA ASP A 191 3.52 -10.08 13.46
C ASP A 191 2.20 -10.21 12.70
N LYS A 192 2.28 -10.47 11.39
CA LYS A 192 1.10 -10.75 10.59
C LYS A 192 0.36 -11.97 11.18
N LYS A 193 -0.80 -11.72 11.79
CA LYS A 193 -1.73 -12.80 12.14
C LYS A 193 -2.08 -13.53 10.85
N LYS A 194 -1.88 -14.84 10.81
CA LYS A 194 -2.37 -15.68 9.70
C LYS A 194 -3.90 -15.72 9.80
N THR A 195 -4.56 -14.67 9.33
CA THR A 195 -5.99 -14.73 9.03
C THR A 195 -6.14 -15.53 7.75
N THR A 196 -6.26 -16.84 7.88
CA THR A 196 -6.94 -17.64 6.86
C THR A 196 -8.39 -17.21 6.92
N ILE A 197 -8.76 -16.19 6.15
CA ILE A 197 -10.17 -15.99 5.81
C ILE A 197 -10.55 -17.29 5.11
N GLY A 198 -11.31 -18.14 5.79
CA GLY A 198 -11.69 -19.42 5.25
C GLY A 198 -12.56 -19.21 4.01
N LEU A 199 -12.60 -20.25 3.17
CA LEU A 199 -13.52 -20.29 2.03
C LEU A 199 -14.98 -20.09 2.46
N ASN A 200 -15.30 -20.40 3.71
CA ASN A 200 -16.63 -20.24 4.30
C ASN A 200 -17.00 -18.77 4.50
N GLU A 201 -16.09 -17.94 4.97
CA GLU A 201 -16.32 -16.50 5.16
C GLU A 201 -16.45 -15.79 3.81
N VAL A 202 -15.62 -16.17 2.81
CA VAL A 202 -15.73 -15.63 1.45
C VAL A 202 -17.04 -16.06 0.79
N SER A 203 -17.41 -17.33 0.90
CA SER A 203 -18.67 -17.84 0.33
C SER A 203 -19.89 -17.22 0.99
N LEU A 204 -19.86 -16.94 2.29
CA LEU A 204 -20.94 -16.25 3.00
C LEU A 204 -21.13 -14.81 2.52
N VAL A 205 -20.03 -14.08 2.26
CA VAL A 205 -20.10 -12.73 1.68
C VAL A 205 -20.68 -12.78 0.26
N ILE A 206 -20.20 -13.70 -0.59
CA ILE A 206 -20.70 -13.87 -1.96
C ILE A 206 -22.19 -14.25 -1.95
N ALA A 207 -22.58 -15.21 -1.10
CA ALA A 207 -23.96 -15.65 -0.97
C ALA A 207 -24.88 -14.52 -0.48
N SER A 208 -24.42 -13.68 0.44
CA SER A 208 -25.18 -12.51 0.90
C SER A 208 -25.42 -11.50 -0.23
N ILE A 209 -24.39 -11.22 -1.04
CA ILE A 209 -24.52 -10.33 -2.20
C ILE A 209 -25.48 -10.92 -3.24
N ALA A 210 -25.33 -12.21 -3.56
CA ALA A 210 -26.21 -12.90 -4.50
C ALA A 210 -27.67 -12.95 -4.02
N GLY A 211 -27.88 -13.18 -2.72
CA GLY A 211 -29.20 -13.15 -2.09
C GLY A 211 -29.87 -11.78 -2.20
N LEU A 212 -29.13 -10.71 -1.90
CA LEU A 212 -29.63 -9.33 -2.06
C LEU A 212 -30.02 -9.03 -3.52
N LEU A 213 -29.18 -9.40 -4.48
CA LEU A 213 -29.48 -9.23 -5.91
C LEU A 213 -30.72 -10.02 -6.33
N THR A 214 -30.88 -11.25 -5.83
CA THR A 214 -32.05 -12.09 -6.12
C THR A 214 -33.33 -11.50 -5.55
N ILE A 215 -33.30 -10.98 -4.32
CA ILE A 215 -34.46 -10.31 -3.70
C ILE A 215 -34.87 -9.08 -4.51
N ILE A 216 -33.89 -8.26 -4.92
CA ILE A 216 -34.14 -7.08 -5.76
C ILE A 216 -34.78 -7.49 -7.09
N GLN A 217 -34.29 -8.57 -7.72
CA GLN A 217 -34.83 -9.07 -8.98
C GLN A 217 -36.27 -9.60 -8.83
N ILE A 218 -36.55 -10.36 -7.77
CA ILE A 218 -37.89 -10.90 -7.51
C ILE A 218 -38.87 -9.76 -7.22
N ALA A 219 -38.50 -8.81 -6.36
CA ALA A 219 -39.32 -7.63 -6.09
C ALA A 219 -39.59 -6.84 -7.38
N SER A 220 -38.55 -6.64 -8.20
CA SER A 220 -38.70 -5.94 -9.49
C SER A 220 -39.63 -6.66 -10.48
N ASN A 221 -39.78 -7.98 -10.39
CA ASN A 221 -40.70 -8.74 -11.24
C ASN A 221 -42.13 -8.76 -10.70
N ILE A 222 -42.31 -8.69 -9.38
CA ILE A 222 -43.64 -8.70 -8.73
C ILE A 222 -44.34 -7.36 -8.86
N PHE A 223 -43.60 -6.26 -8.76
CA PHE A 223 -44.13 -4.89 -8.80
C PHE A 223 -43.97 -4.23 -10.18
N LYS A 224 -43.99 -5.03 -11.25
CA LYS A 224 -44.13 -4.54 -12.63
C LYS A 224 -45.53 -4.00 -12.89
#